data_AF-C0EHU0-F1
#
_entry.id   AF-C0EHU0-F1
#
_cell.length_a   1.000
_cell.length_b   1.000
_cell.length_c   1.000
_cell.angle_alpha   90.00
_cell.angle_beta   90.00
_cell.angle_gamma   90.00
#
_symmetry.space_group_name_H-M   'P 1'
#
loop_
_entity.id
_entity.type
_entity.pdbx_description
1 polymer ?
#
loop_
_entity_poly.entity_id
_entity_poly.type
_entity_poly.pdbx_seq_one_letter_code
_entity_poly.pdbx_strand_id
1 'polypeptide(L)'
;MALYQSKWIFPLFQGDSRSGKFDKKEMEKMGVITPFGSTIDSGGARLSLPDGMLFGLILFILCMVLFFRRMQPKKLLLLAVLFVYLGAVFSLTQEIILPGRWDISVDSTWQAISSIERVPFEVSGTLLENSRRVGNYAEFIYLVGGNLILLMPLGILLPLINPRLHFFHMLLIAALTALSLEGFQLVGNILLGYSKRTVEVDDLIFNTGGCLLAYLLFVLCRRIRQKQGS
;
A
#
# COMPACT_ATOMS: atom_id res chain seq x y z
N MET A 1 25.98 -5.36 9.05
CA MET A 1 24.85 -6.29 9.17
C MET A 1 23.60 -5.43 9.33
N ALA A 2 23.05 -4.96 8.21
CA ALA A 2 21.86 -4.11 8.21
C ALA A 2 20.65 -4.99 8.51
N LEU A 3 19.91 -4.66 9.57
CA LEU A 3 18.67 -5.33 9.93
C LEU A 3 17.66 -5.12 8.80
N TYR A 4 17.34 -6.21 8.10
CA TYR A 4 16.28 -6.28 7.11
C TYR A 4 14.93 -6.05 7.82
N GLN A 5 14.44 -4.82 7.81
CA GLN A 5 13.10 -4.49 8.27
C GLN A 5 12.14 -4.75 7.10
N SER A 6 11.57 -5.95 7.03
CA SER A 6 10.55 -6.27 6.04
C SER A 6 9.35 -5.33 6.18
N LYS A 7 8.71 -4.95 5.05
CA LYS A 7 7.63 -3.94 4.88
C LYS A 7 6.37 -4.12 5.76
N TRP A 8 6.40 -5.08 6.66
CA TRP A 8 5.30 -5.96 6.99
C TRP A 8 5.35 -6.43 8.46
N ILE A 9 6.47 -6.17 9.16
CA ILE A 9 6.54 -6.33 10.61
C ILE A 9 5.90 -5.10 11.25
N PHE A 10 4.60 -5.18 11.53
CA PHE A 10 4.02 -4.35 12.58
C PHE A 10 4.73 -4.68 13.89
N PRO A 11 5.15 -3.69 14.70
CA PRO A 11 5.54 -3.94 16.08
C PRO A 11 4.29 -4.42 16.83
N LEU A 12 4.09 -5.73 16.89
CA LEU A 12 3.15 -6.36 17.80
C LEU A 12 3.58 -5.96 19.22
N PHE A 13 2.77 -5.07 19.83
CA PHE A 13 2.64 -4.84 21.27
C PHE A 13 3.71 -5.52 22.14
N GLN A 14 4.86 -4.86 22.34
CA GLN A 14 5.62 -5.03 23.57
C GLN A 14 5.08 -4.03 24.58
N GLY A 15 3.96 -4.38 25.21
CA GLY A 15 3.44 -3.66 26.37
C GLY A 15 4.28 -4.03 27.59
N ASP A 16 5.18 -3.14 28.03
CA ASP A 16 5.72 -3.18 29.39
C ASP A 16 4.70 -2.52 30.33
N SER A 17 3.99 -3.35 31.08
CA SER A 17 3.03 -2.93 32.10
C SER A 17 3.77 -2.38 33.31
N ARG A 18 4.10 -1.09 33.33
CA ARG A 18 4.45 -0.38 34.57
C ARG A 18 3.67 0.91 34.70
N SER A 19 2.85 0.97 35.76
CA SER A 19 2.11 2.15 36.18
C SER A 19 3.07 3.30 36.49
N GLY A 20 2.91 4.42 35.82
CA GLY A 20 3.61 5.67 36.11
C GLY A 20 2.66 6.83 35.87
N LYS A 21 2.51 7.71 36.86
CA LYS A 21 1.77 8.97 36.75
C LYS A 21 2.26 9.74 35.52
N PHE A 22 1.36 10.00 34.57
CA PHE A 22 1.67 10.75 33.35
C PHE A 22 1.89 12.23 33.67
N ASP A 23 3.12 12.69 33.46
CA ASP A 23 3.56 14.08 33.66
C ASP A 23 3.16 14.94 32.43
N LYS A 24 2.61 16.14 32.65
CA LYS A 24 2.12 17.04 31.58
C LYS A 24 3.23 17.45 30.59
N LYS A 25 4.49 17.40 30.99
CA LYS A 25 5.65 17.65 30.12
C LYS A 25 5.93 16.52 29.10
N GLU A 26 5.49 15.29 29.37
CA GLU A 26 5.57 14.19 28.39
C GLU A 26 4.48 14.32 27.32
N MET A 27 3.32 14.91 27.66
CA MET A 27 2.23 15.16 26.71
C MET A 27 2.58 16.24 25.67
N GLU A 28 3.42 17.21 26.01
CA GLU A 28 3.91 18.22 25.05
C GLU A 28 4.93 17.63 24.04
N LYS A 29 5.47 16.44 24.30
CA LYS A 29 6.30 15.67 23.35
C LYS A 29 5.50 14.66 22.51
N MET A 30 4.21 14.44 22.84
CA MET A 30 3.36 13.54 22.09
C MET A 30 2.88 14.25 20.84
N GLY A 31 3.28 13.70 19.69
CA GLY A 31 2.74 14.10 18.40
C GLY A 31 1.20 14.17 18.40
N VAL A 32 0.62 14.92 17.46
CA VAL A 32 -0.84 15.02 17.33
C VAL A 32 -1.40 13.66 16.92
N ILE A 33 -2.32 13.12 17.71
CA ILE A 33 -3.04 11.88 17.39
C ILE A 33 -4.45 12.24 16.94
N THR A 34 -4.86 11.80 15.76
CA THR A 34 -6.24 11.99 15.27
C THR A 34 -7.22 11.06 16.00
N PRO A 35 -8.53 11.33 15.95
CA PRO A 35 -9.54 10.49 16.60
C PRO A 35 -9.50 9.01 16.19
N PHE A 36 -8.96 8.69 15.01
CA PHE A 36 -8.83 7.33 14.48
C PHE A 36 -7.40 6.81 14.48
N GLY A 37 -6.49 7.44 15.22
CA GLY A 37 -5.17 6.90 15.53
C GLY A 37 -4.06 7.21 14.51
N SER A 38 -4.25 8.15 13.59
CA SER A 38 -3.10 8.71 12.85
C SER A 38 -2.23 9.50 13.81
N THR A 39 -0.92 9.42 13.62
CA THR A 39 0.05 10.07 14.52
C THR A 39 0.91 11.02 13.71
N ILE A 40 1.06 12.26 14.17
CA ILE A 40 1.98 13.26 13.61
C ILE A 40 3.02 13.59 14.66
N ASP A 41 4.21 13.02 14.55
CA ASP A 41 5.32 13.28 15.45
C ASP A 41 6.49 13.94 14.72
N SER A 42 7.58 14.22 15.46
CA SER A 42 8.81 14.80 14.91
C SER A 42 9.50 13.94 13.83
N GLY A 43 9.12 12.66 13.72
CA GLY A 43 9.58 11.70 12.72
C GLY A 43 8.62 11.51 11.55
N GLY A 44 7.46 12.18 11.52
CA GLY A 44 6.53 12.22 10.39
C GLY A 44 5.06 12.02 10.75
N ALA A 45 4.21 11.97 9.71
CA ALA A 45 2.80 11.62 9.81
C ALA A 45 2.58 10.17 9.35
N ARG A 46 2.02 9.34 10.23
CA ARG A 46 1.53 8.01 9.90
C ARG A 46 0.01 8.06 9.84
N LEU A 47 -0.51 7.75 8.65
CA LEU A 47 -1.94 7.72 8.42
C LEU A 47 -2.48 6.37 8.86
N SER A 48 -3.38 6.35 9.84
CA SER A 48 -4.05 5.12 10.24
C SER A 48 -4.98 4.61 9.14
N LEU A 49 -5.26 3.31 9.16
CA LEU A 49 -6.12 2.68 8.17
C LEU A 49 -7.50 3.36 8.05
N PRO A 50 -8.22 3.66 9.16
CA PRO A 50 -9.50 4.35 9.07
C PRO A 50 -9.37 5.79 8.53
N ASP A 51 -8.31 6.51 8.89
CA ASP A 51 -8.10 7.86 8.38
C ASP A 51 -7.80 7.86 6.87
N GLY A 52 -6.99 6.90 6.39
CA GLY A 52 -6.77 6.71 4.95
C GLY A 52 -8.06 6.41 4.18
N MET A 53 -8.89 5.51 4.71
CA MET A 53 -10.21 5.21 4.16
C MET A 53 -11.11 6.46 4.13
N LEU A 54 -11.08 7.28 5.17
CA LEU A 54 -11.84 8.52 5.25
C LEU A 54 -11.36 9.55 4.22
N PHE A 55 -10.05 9.71 4.04
CA PHE A 55 -9.50 10.56 2.98
C PHE A 55 -9.94 10.09 1.59
N GLY A 56 -9.94 8.78 1.35
CA GLY A 56 -10.49 8.18 0.14
C GLY A 56 -11.96 8.56 -0.07
N LEU A 57 -12.79 8.46 0.98
CA LEU A 57 -14.20 8.84 0.93
C LEU A 57 -14.41 10.34 0.66
N ILE A 58 -13.63 11.21 1.30
CA ILE A 58 -13.69 12.67 1.07
C ILE A 58 -13.35 12.98 -0.39
N LEU A 59 -12.28 12.38 -0.92
CA LEU A 59 -11.89 12.57 -2.31
C LEU A 59 -12.96 12.06 -3.27
N PHE A 60 -13.61 10.93 -2.95
CA PHE A 60 -14.75 10.44 -3.71
C PHE A 60 -15.92 11.43 -3.72
N ILE A 61 -16.30 11.99 -2.57
CA ILE A 61 -17.39 12.99 -2.47
C ILE A 61 -17.04 14.21 -3.32
N LEU A 62 -15.80 14.69 -3.26
CA LEU A 62 -15.32 15.78 -4.10
C LEU A 62 -15.46 15.44 -5.60
N CYS A 63 -14.94 14.28 -6.03
CA CYS A 63 -15.08 13.82 -7.43
C CYS A 63 -16.55 13.60 -7.83
N MET A 64 -17.41 13.17 -6.89
CA MET A 64 -18.83 12.99 -7.13
C MET A 64 -19.50 14.33 -7.43
N VAL A 65 -19.21 15.36 -6.63
CA VAL A 65 -19.73 16.72 -6.80
C VAL A 65 -19.23 17.34 -8.11
N LEU A 66 -17.97 17.09 -8.49
CA LEU A 66 -17.36 17.69 -9.69
C LEU A 66 -17.67 16.95 -11.00
N PHE A 67 -17.67 15.61 -10.99
CA PHE A 67 -17.63 14.79 -12.22
C PHE A 67 -18.71 13.71 -12.29
N PHE A 68 -19.12 13.08 -11.18
CA PHE A 68 -19.94 11.85 -11.22
C PHE A 68 -21.45 12.04 -10.97
N ARG A 69 -21.96 13.27 -10.99
CA ARG A 69 -23.37 13.60 -10.65
C ARG A 69 -24.45 12.86 -11.46
N ARG A 70 -24.14 12.39 -12.66
CA ARG A 70 -25.11 11.74 -13.58
C ARG A 70 -24.95 10.21 -13.67
N MET A 71 -24.15 9.60 -12.81
CA MET A 71 -23.85 8.17 -12.89
C MET A 71 -24.91 7.32 -12.19
N GLN A 72 -25.10 6.09 -12.66
CA GLN A 72 -26.02 5.14 -12.05
C GLN A 72 -25.60 4.84 -10.58
N PRO A 73 -26.54 4.70 -9.64
CA PRO A 73 -26.23 4.50 -8.22
C PRO A 73 -25.32 3.30 -7.93
N LYS A 74 -25.50 2.18 -8.65
CA LYS A 74 -24.64 1.01 -8.52
C LYS A 74 -23.18 1.31 -8.85
N LYS A 75 -22.94 2.08 -9.92
CA LYS A 75 -21.59 2.48 -10.34
C LYS A 75 -20.99 3.49 -9.38
N LEU A 76 -21.81 4.38 -8.84
CA LEU A 76 -21.41 5.33 -7.81
C LEU A 76 -20.95 4.61 -6.52
N LEU A 77 -21.70 3.59 -6.08
CA LEU A 77 -21.31 2.76 -4.93
C LEU A 77 -19.97 2.05 -5.16
N LEU A 78 -19.78 1.44 -6.34
CA LEU A 78 -18.51 0.78 -6.68
C LEU A 78 -17.33 1.76 -6.72
N LEU A 79 -17.54 2.99 -7.23
CA LEU A 79 -16.53 4.03 -7.17
C LEU A 79 -16.24 4.46 -5.73
N ALA A 80 -17.25 4.61 -4.87
CA ALA A 80 -17.03 4.91 -3.45
C ALA A 80 -16.15 3.83 -2.78
N VAL A 81 -16.47 2.56 -3.00
CA VAL A 81 -15.68 1.43 -2.50
C VAL A 81 -14.25 1.47 -3.04
N LEU A 82 -14.07 1.76 -4.35
CA LEU A 82 -12.75 1.88 -4.96
C LEU A 82 -11.92 2.98 -4.30
N PHE A 83 -12.49 4.16 -4.09
CA PHE A 83 -11.76 5.28 -3.47
C PHE A 83 -11.41 5.01 -2.01
N VAL A 84 -12.33 4.44 -1.23
CA VAL A 84 -12.07 4.02 0.16
C VAL A 84 -10.95 2.98 0.20
N TYR A 85 -10.99 2.00 -0.70
CA TYR A 85 -9.94 0.99 -0.84
C TYR A 85 -8.58 1.61 -1.21
N LEU A 86 -8.53 2.54 -2.17
CA LEU A 86 -7.30 3.22 -2.54
C LEU A 86 -6.72 4.03 -1.36
N GLY A 87 -7.58 4.66 -0.57
CA GLY A 87 -7.18 5.32 0.68
C GLY A 87 -6.59 4.36 1.71
N ALA A 88 -7.17 3.16 1.86
CA ALA A 88 -6.61 2.10 2.69
C ALA A 88 -5.24 1.61 2.18
N VAL A 89 -5.10 1.32 0.88
CA VAL A 89 -3.83 0.91 0.28
C VAL A 89 -2.76 1.99 0.48
N PHE A 90 -3.13 3.25 0.28
CA PHE A 90 -2.20 4.37 0.50
C PHE A 90 -1.75 4.44 1.96
N SER A 91 -2.67 4.34 2.93
CA SER A 91 -2.33 4.32 4.36
C SER A 91 -1.43 3.13 4.75
N LEU A 92 -1.64 1.95 4.16
CA LEU A 92 -0.83 0.76 4.44
C LEU A 92 0.59 0.85 3.84
N THR A 93 0.72 1.49 2.68
CA THR A 93 1.97 1.50 1.92
C THR A 93 2.83 2.73 2.17
N GLN A 94 2.21 3.89 2.44
CA GLN A 94 2.91 5.17 2.53
C GLN A 94 2.95 5.68 3.97
N GLU A 95 4.16 5.94 4.47
CA GLU A 95 4.36 6.78 5.64
C GLU A 95 4.62 8.21 5.15
N ILE A 96 3.69 9.14 5.39
CA ILE A 96 3.83 10.54 4.97
C ILE A 96 4.74 11.24 5.97
N ILE A 97 6.05 11.16 5.78
CA ILE A 97 6.94 11.91 6.65
C ILE A 97 6.99 13.35 6.15
N LEU A 98 6.55 14.28 7.01
CA LEU A 98 6.78 15.70 6.83
C LEU A 98 8.11 16.03 7.51
N PRO A 99 9.24 16.03 6.79
CA PRO A 99 10.51 16.28 7.43
C PRO A 99 10.53 17.69 8.01
N GLY A 100 11.03 17.84 9.24
CA GLY A 100 11.23 19.17 9.85
C GLY A 100 12.17 20.07 9.03
N ARG A 101 12.99 19.46 8.15
CA ARG A 101 13.74 20.12 7.08
C ARG A 101 13.83 19.18 5.88
N TRP A 102 13.41 19.65 4.71
CA TRP A 102 13.56 18.90 3.46
C TRP A 102 15.06 18.81 3.13
N ASP A 103 15.60 17.60 3.01
CA ASP A 103 17.02 17.38 2.67
C ASP A 103 17.15 16.89 1.23
N ILE A 104 16.74 17.77 0.30
CA ILE A 104 16.86 17.53 -1.14
C ILE A 104 18.27 17.97 -1.54
N SER A 105 19.23 17.05 -1.40
CA SER A 105 20.58 17.21 -1.92
C SER A 105 20.84 16.20 -3.03
N VAL A 106 21.85 16.46 -3.87
CA VAL A 106 22.27 15.52 -4.92
C VAL A 106 22.71 14.20 -4.28
N ASP A 107 23.45 14.26 -3.17
CA ASP A 107 23.95 13.07 -2.47
C ASP A 107 22.82 12.24 -1.87
N SER A 108 21.85 12.89 -1.23
CA SER A 108 20.71 12.21 -0.61
C SER A 108 19.76 11.60 -1.65
N THR A 109 19.56 12.29 -2.78
CA THR A 109 18.83 11.78 -3.94
C THR A 109 19.55 10.56 -4.54
N TRP A 110 20.87 10.64 -4.70
CA TRP A 110 21.66 9.53 -5.24
C TRP A 110 21.61 8.31 -4.34
N GLN A 111 21.65 8.49 -3.02
CA GLN A 111 21.49 7.41 -2.06
C GLN A 111 20.10 6.75 -2.15
N ALA A 112 19.02 7.55 -2.28
CA ALA A 112 17.67 7.03 -2.44
C ALA A 112 17.46 6.28 -3.78
N ILE A 113 18.12 6.71 -4.86
CA ILE A 113 18.08 6.01 -6.16
C ILE A 113 18.94 4.74 -6.14
N SER A 114 20.04 4.76 -5.39
CA SER A 114 20.97 3.63 -5.27
C SER A 114 20.43 2.53 -4.36
N SER A 115 19.48 2.84 -3.47
CA SER A 115 18.81 1.85 -2.62
C SER A 115 17.68 1.10 -3.31
N ILE A 116 17.36 1.44 -4.56
CA ILE A 116 16.42 0.65 -5.37
C ILE A 116 17.04 -0.72 -5.61
N GLU A 117 16.34 -1.76 -5.19
CA GLU A 117 16.73 -3.13 -5.50
C GLU A 117 16.34 -3.44 -6.94
N ARG A 118 17.34 -3.64 -7.80
CA ARG A 118 17.15 -3.72 -9.26
C ARG A 118 17.03 -5.15 -9.76
N VAL A 119 17.43 -6.14 -8.98
CA VAL A 119 17.45 -7.54 -9.40
C VAL A 119 16.14 -8.19 -8.97
N PRO A 120 15.28 -8.59 -9.92
CA PRO A 120 14.06 -9.30 -9.57
C PRO A 120 14.37 -10.62 -8.86
N PHE A 121 13.60 -10.90 -7.82
CA PHE A 121 13.58 -12.09 -7.00
C PHE A 121 14.82 -12.32 -6.13
N GLU A 122 15.67 -11.31 -5.93
CA GLU A 122 16.84 -11.42 -5.06
C GLU A 122 16.43 -11.51 -3.58
N VAL A 123 15.68 -10.52 -3.07
CA VAL A 123 15.12 -10.55 -1.72
C VAL A 123 14.19 -11.74 -1.50
N SER A 124 13.19 -11.94 -2.36
CA SER A 124 12.21 -13.02 -2.14
C SER A 124 12.85 -14.41 -2.29
N GLY A 125 13.81 -14.57 -3.20
CA GLY A 125 14.58 -15.80 -3.35
C GLY A 125 15.47 -16.11 -2.14
N THR A 126 16.18 -15.10 -1.63
CA THR A 126 17.02 -15.25 -0.43
C THR A 126 16.16 -15.59 0.79
N LEU A 127 15.01 -14.93 0.95
CA LEU A 127 14.08 -15.20 2.04
C LEU A 127 13.49 -16.61 1.95
N LEU A 128 13.20 -17.10 0.74
CA LEU A 128 12.76 -18.48 0.51
C LEU A 128 13.83 -19.49 0.89
N GLU A 129 15.09 -19.26 0.52
CA GLU A 129 16.20 -20.15 0.86
C GLU A 129 16.42 -20.19 2.38
N ASN A 130 16.40 -19.04 3.05
CA ASN A 130 16.48 -18.96 4.50
C ASN A 130 15.29 -19.68 5.17
N SER A 131 14.08 -19.48 4.65
CA SER A 131 12.87 -20.15 5.12
C SER A 131 12.98 -21.68 5.00
N ARG A 132 13.57 -22.18 3.89
CA ARG A 132 13.84 -23.61 3.68
C ARG A 132 14.85 -24.17 4.68
N ARG A 133 15.93 -23.43 4.95
CA ARG A 133 16.99 -23.85 5.89
C ARG A 133 16.48 -23.92 7.33
N VAL A 134 15.66 -22.94 7.73
CA VAL A 134 15.10 -22.84 9.09
C VAL A 134 13.84 -23.70 9.25
N GLY A 135 13.16 -24.04 8.15
CA GLY A 135 11.88 -24.74 8.16
C GLY A 135 10.69 -23.85 8.52
N ASN A 136 10.84 -22.53 8.49
CA ASN A 136 9.80 -21.56 8.80
C ASN A 136 9.58 -20.62 7.60
N TYR A 137 8.38 -20.67 7.02
CA TYR A 137 8.00 -19.91 5.83
C TYR A 137 7.09 -18.71 6.13
N ALA A 138 6.80 -18.43 7.40
CA ALA A 138 5.82 -17.40 7.77
C ALA A 138 6.18 -16.03 7.19
N GLU A 139 7.46 -15.62 7.30
CA GLU A 139 7.92 -14.34 6.79
C GLU A 139 7.87 -14.28 5.26
N PHE A 140 8.32 -15.34 4.58
CA PHE A 140 8.24 -15.45 3.12
C PHE A 140 6.79 -15.35 2.60
N ILE A 141 5.88 -16.12 3.21
CA ILE A 141 4.47 -16.12 2.85
C ILE A 141 3.85 -14.74 3.11
N TYR A 142 4.21 -14.09 4.21
CA TYR A 142 3.70 -12.77 4.52
C TYR A 142 4.18 -11.72 3.51
N LEU A 143 5.46 -11.74 3.14
CA LEU A 143 6.04 -10.81 2.16
C LEU A 143 5.42 -10.99 0.77
N VAL A 144 5.45 -12.22 0.24
CA VAL A 144 4.95 -12.49 -1.12
C VAL A 144 3.42 -12.42 -1.16
N GLY A 145 2.76 -13.03 -0.17
CA GLY A 145 1.31 -13.06 -0.07
C GLY A 145 0.70 -11.68 0.17
N GLY A 146 1.31 -10.86 1.01
CA GLY A 146 0.88 -9.49 1.27
C GLY A 146 0.84 -8.66 -0.01
N ASN A 147 1.92 -8.68 -0.79
CA ASN A 147 1.99 -7.98 -2.07
C ASN A 147 1.06 -8.56 -3.14
N LEU A 148 0.91 -9.89 -3.22
CA LEU A 148 -0.07 -10.49 -4.14
C LEU A 148 -1.50 -10.03 -3.79
N ILE A 149 -1.86 -10.03 -2.51
CA ILE A 149 -3.24 -9.72 -2.07
C ILE A 149 -3.54 -8.22 -2.17
N LEU A 150 -2.54 -7.35 -1.96
CA LEU A 150 -2.70 -5.90 -1.85
C LEU A 150 -3.53 -5.32 -3.01
N LEU A 151 -3.23 -5.70 -4.26
CA LEU A 151 -3.96 -5.20 -5.44
C LEU A 151 -5.06 -6.12 -5.99
N MET A 152 -5.35 -7.27 -5.37
CA MET A 152 -6.45 -8.14 -5.81
C MET A 152 -7.82 -7.44 -5.88
N PRO A 153 -8.22 -6.62 -4.89
CA PRO A 153 -9.51 -5.94 -4.94
C PRO A 153 -9.66 -5.04 -6.18
N LEU A 154 -8.57 -4.41 -6.63
CA LEU A 154 -8.56 -3.59 -7.85
C LEU A 154 -8.94 -4.41 -9.09
N GLY A 155 -8.38 -5.64 -9.20
CA GLY A 155 -8.68 -6.58 -10.28
C GLY A 155 -10.14 -7.03 -10.36
N ILE A 156 -10.89 -6.90 -9.26
CA ILE A 156 -12.32 -7.24 -9.18
C ILE A 156 -13.20 -5.99 -9.37
N LEU A 157 -12.86 -4.88 -8.72
CA LEU A 157 -13.65 -3.66 -8.73
C LEU A 157 -13.69 -3.00 -10.11
N LEU A 158 -12.58 -2.95 -10.83
CA LEU A 158 -12.51 -2.31 -12.14
C LEU A 158 -13.41 -2.96 -13.20
N PRO A 159 -13.40 -4.29 -13.41
CA PRO A 159 -14.33 -4.92 -14.36
C PRO A 159 -15.80 -4.89 -13.89
N LEU A 160 -16.08 -4.68 -12.60
CA LEU A 160 -17.43 -4.39 -12.12
C LEU A 160 -17.89 -2.98 -12.52
N ILE A 161 -17.00 -1.98 -12.41
CA ILE A 161 -17.27 -0.59 -12.79
C ILE A 161 -17.36 -0.43 -14.31
N ASN A 162 -16.48 -1.11 -15.04
CA ASN A 162 -16.43 -1.12 -16.50
C ASN A 162 -16.39 -2.57 -17.04
N PRO A 163 -17.56 -3.16 -17.36
CA PRO A 163 -17.65 -4.53 -17.87
C PRO A 163 -16.96 -4.79 -19.21
N ARG A 164 -16.54 -3.73 -19.92
CA ARG A 164 -15.81 -3.79 -21.20
C ARG A 164 -14.29 -3.73 -21.01
N LEU A 165 -13.79 -3.76 -19.78
CA LEU A 165 -12.36 -3.75 -19.51
C LEU A 165 -11.73 -5.07 -19.97
N HIS A 166 -10.89 -4.98 -21.00
CA HIS A 166 -10.14 -6.13 -21.53
C HIS A 166 -8.81 -6.34 -20.81
N PHE A 167 -8.26 -7.54 -20.94
CA PHE A 167 -7.04 -7.97 -20.26
C PHE A 167 -5.87 -6.99 -20.39
N PHE A 168 -5.56 -6.50 -21.60
CA PHE A 168 -4.46 -5.56 -21.80
C PHE A 168 -4.62 -4.24 -21.03
N HIS A 169 -5.84 -3.69 -20.97
CA HIS A 169 -6.10 -2.50 -20.16
C HIS A 169 -5.94 -2.80 -18.68
N MET A 170 -6.38 -3.97 -18.23
CA MET A 170 -6.22 -4.40 -16.86
C MET A 170 -4.73 -4.58 -16.49
N LEU A 171 -3.93 -5.17 -17.38
CA LEU A 171 -2.48 -5.29 -17.22
C LEU A 171 -1.81 -3.92 -17.08
N LEU A 172 -2.14 -2.97 -17.96
CA LEU A 172 -1.59 -1.61 -17.88
C LEU A 172 -2.00 -0.92 -16.57
N ILE A 173 -3.27 -1.01 -16.18
CA ILE A 173 -3.74 -0.39 -14.93
C ILE A 173 -3.05 -1.03 -13.72
N ALA A 174 -2.93 -2.37 -13.69
CA ALA A 174 -2.25 -3.09 -12.61
C ALA A 174 -0.77 -2.68 -12.52
N ALA A 175 -0.05 -2.71 -13.63
CA ALA A 175 1.37 -2.35 -13.68
C ALA A 175 1.62 -0.88 -13.31
N LEU A 176 0.81 0.05 -13.84
CA LEU A 176 0.93 1.48 -13.52
C LEU A 176 0.55 1.77 -12.07
N THR A 177 -0.43 1.06 -11.50
CA THR A 177 -0.79 1.23 -10.09
C THR A 177 0.34 0.72 -9.20
N ALA A 178 0.87 -0.47 -9.47
CA ALA A 178 2.00 -1.02 -8.72
C ALA A 178 3.25 -0.13 -8.83
N LEU A 179 3.56 0.37 -10.03
CA LEU A 179 4.64 1.33 -10.26
C LEU A 179 4.42 2.65 -9.52
N SER A 180 3.18 3.13 -9.42
CA SER A 180 2.86 4.36 -8.67
C SER A 180 3.11 4.18 -7.18
N LEU A 181 2.80 3.01 -6.59
CA LEU A 181 3.06 2.73 -5.18
C LEU A 181 4.57 2.76 -4.87
N GLU A 182 5.37 2.06 -5.66
CA GLU A 182 6.84 2.07 -5.52
C GLU A 182 7.42 3.46 -5.83
N GLY A 183 6.84 4.17 -6.80
CA GLY A 183 7.23 5.53 -7.15
C GLY A 183 6.97 6.53 -6.02
N PHE A 184 5.81 6.47 -5.37
CA PHE A 184 5.52 7.30 -4.20
C PHE A 184 6.47 7.01 -3.04
N GLN A 185 6.82 5.74 -2.83
CA GLN A 185 7.79 5.34 -1.82
C GLN A 185 9.20 5.89 -2.13
N LEU A 186 9.63 5.81 -3.40
CA LEU A 186 10.89 6.40 -3.85
C LEU A 186 10.92 7.91 -3.65
N VAL A 187 9.85 8.60 -4.03
CA VAL A 187 9.70 10.04 -3.79
C VAL A 187 9.82 10.32 -2.28
N GLY A 188 9.15 9.53 -1.43
CA GLY A 188 9.29 9.62 0.02
C GLY A 188 10.75 9.51 0.48
N ASN A 189 11.48 8.49 0.02
CA ASN A 189 12.91 8.31 0.34
C ASN A 189 13.77 9.51 -0.11
N ILE A 190 13.50 10.08 -1.29
CA ILE A 190 14.21 11.27 -1.79
C ILE A 190 13.94 12.49 -0.92
N LEU A 191 12.67 12.73 -0.57
CA LEU A 191 12.28 13.89 0.24
C LEU A 191 12.86 13.85 1.66
N LEU A 192 13.09 12.64 2.18
CA LEU A 192 13.70 12.40 3.49
C LEU A 192 15.22 12.46 3.49
N GLY A 193 15.82 12.29 2.31
CA GLY A 193 17.26 12.20 2.15
C GLY A 193 17.90 10.92 2.66
N TYR A 194 17.12 9.91 3.05
CA TYR A 194 17.59 8.57 3.38
C TYR A 194 16.52 7.52 3.05
N SER A 195 16.97 6.28 2.87
CA SER A 195 16.06 5.18 2.53
C SER A 195 15.51 4.53 3.79
N LYS A 196 14.26 4.84 4.12
CA LYS A 196 13.57 4.22 5.26
C LYS A 196 13.05 2.83 4.92
N ARG A 197 12.60 2.66 3.68
CA ARG A 197 12.12 1.37 3.14
C ARG A 197 12.66 1.18 1.72
N THR A 198 13.12 -0.02 1.43
CA THR A 198 13.63 -0.40 0.10
C THR A 198 12.51 -0.39 -0.93
N VAL A 199 12.81 0.18 -2.09
CA VAL A 199 11.95 0.10 -3.28
C VAL A 199 12.32 -1.19 -3.99
N GLU A 200 11.35 -2.10 -4.13
CA GLU A 200 11.60 -3.48 -4.52
C GLU A 200 10.84 -3.80 -5.82
N VAL A 201 11.57 -4.23 -6.85
CA VAL A 201 10.96 -4.65 -8.13
C VAL A 201 10.03 -5.86 -7.94
N ASP A 202 10.30 -6.69 -6.93
CA ASP A 202 9.47 -7.83 -6.54
C ASP A 202 8.04 -7.41 -6.21
N ASP A 203 7.88 -6.31 -5.48
CA ASP A 203 6.57 -5.81 -5.09
C ASP A 203 5.78 -5.32 -6.30
N LEU A 204 6.43 -4.67 -7.26
CA LEU A 204 5.78 -4.30 -8.52
C LEU A 204 5.24 -5.53 -9.25
N ILE A 205 6.04 -6.61 -9.31
CA ILE A 205 5.68 -7.86 -9.98
C ILE A 205 4.53 -8.56 -9.24
N PHE A 206 4.65 -8.74 -7.91
CA PHE A 206 3.63 -9.42 -7.10
C PHE A 206 2.32 -8.65 -7.07
N ASN A 207 2.35 -7.33 -6.87
CA ASN A 207 1.15 -6.49 -6.93
C ASN A 207 0.45 -6.60 -8.29
N THR A 208 1.22 -6.53 -9.39
CA THR A 208 0.67 -6.66 -10.75
C THR A 208 0.07 -8.05 -10.96
N GLY A 209 0.80 -9.10 -10.59
CA GLY A 209 0.38 -10.49 -10.74
C GLY A 209 -0.88 -10.83 -9.94
N GLY A 210 -0.96 -10.38 -8.70
CA GLY A 210 -2.12 -10.57 -7.83
C GLY A 210 -3.37 -9.89 -8.37
N CYS A 211 -3.24 -8.64 -8.83
CA CYS A 211 -4.31 -7.91 -9.48
C CYS A 211 -4.86 -8.64 -10.73
N LEU A 212 -3.96 -9.13 -11.58
CA LEU A 212 -4.33 -9.90 -12.78
C LEU A 212 -4.96 -11.25 -12.44
N LEU A 213 -4.45 -11.95 -11.43
CA LEU A 213 -5.01 -13.21 -10.97
C LEU A 213 -6.47 -13.02 -10.52
N ALA A 214 -6.73 -12.00 -9.71
CA ALA A 214 -8.08 -11.68 -9.25
C ALA A 214 -9.03 -11.31 -10.41
N TYR A 215 -8.54 -10.53 -11.39
CA TYR A 215 -9.28 -10.22 -12.61
C TYR A 215 -9.63 -11.47 -13.42
N LEU A 216 -8.67 -12.37 -13.65
CA LEU A 216 -8.89 -13.60 -14.42
C LEU A 216 -9.91 -14.52 -13.73
N LEU A 217 -9.79 -14.68 -12.41
CA LEU A 217 -10.76 -15.43 -11.60
C LEU A 217 -12.16 -14.80 -11.69
N PHE A 218 -12.26 -13.47 -11.60
CA PHE A 218 -13.53 -12.76 -11.74
C PHE A 218 -14.18 -13.00 -13.11
N VAL A 219 -13.40 -12.88 -14.20
CA VAL A 219 -13.90 -13.12 -15.57
C VAL A 219 -14.33 -14.57 -15.74
N LEU A 220 -13.56 -15.53 -15.21
CA LEU A 220 -13.90 -16.96 -15.26
C LEU A 220 -15.23 -17.24 -14.55
N CYS A 221 -15.40 -16.75 -13.33
CA CYS A 221 -16.64 -16.88 -12.56
C CYS A 221 -17.84 -16.27 -13.31
N ARG A 222 -17.67 -15.09 -13.92
CA ARG A 222 -18.72 -14.44 -14.72
C ARG A 222 -19.10 -15.27 -15.95
N ARG A 223 -18.12 -15.86 -16.65
CA ARG A 223 -18.37 -16.74 -17.81
C ARG A 223 -19.12 -18.01 -17.42
N ILE A 224 -18.76 -18.65 -16.31
CA ILE A 224 -19.45 -19.85 -15.80
C ILE A 224 -20.91 -19.54 -15.47
N ARG A 225 -21.18 -18.42 -14.77
CA ARG A 225 -22.55 -18.01 -14.42
C ARG A 225 -23.40 -17.69 -15.65
N GLN A 226 -22.81 -17.10 -16.69
CA GLN A 226 -23.52 -16.84 -17.94
C GLN A 226 -23.91 -18.14 -18.66
N LYS A 227 -23.03 -19.15 -18.67
CA LYS A 227 -23.32 -20.47 -19.26
C LYS A 227 -24.40 -21.26 -18.52
N GLN A 228 -24.58 -21.03 -17.22
CA GLN A 228 -25.60 -21.72 -16.42
C GLN A 228 -26.99 -21.07 -16.52
N GLY A 229 -27.07 -19.82 -16.99
CA GLY A 229 -28.32 -19.08 -17.13
C GLY A 229 -28.80 -18.89 -18.57
N SER A 230 -28.16 -19.54 -19.55
CA SER A 230 -28.58 -19.64 -20.97
C SER A 230 -28.96 -21.08 -21.27
#